data_AF-A0ABC8TFE8-F1
#
_entry.id   AF-A0ABC8TFE8-F1
#
_cell.length_a   1.000
_cell.length_b   1.000
_cell.length_c   1.000
_cell.angle_alpha   90.00
_cell.angle_beta   90.00
_cell.angle_gamma   90.00
#
_symmetry.space_group_name_H-M   'P 1'
#
loop_
_entity.id
_entity.type
_entity.pdbx_description
1 polymer ?
#
loop_
_entity_poly.entity_id
_entity_poly.type
_entity_poly.pdbx_seq_one_letter_code
_entity_poly.pdbx_strand_id
1 'polypeptide(L)'
;MNNVEDFFARVTGQIKRAQSLSSAMGGSSCTNIKSAAVRKSSPSVDVLAKAKEDVEKLLVMPFQDVLLLENHSTLSAALSVYAASPNLTIGRALALEKLKRSLPSLSSTFQRAKDDQEKYYKKAAKKVVLIDELAKGRDTYTNLRNQLEKLAGTIGSIKDQIKELKVSQKEAKIKKKAIEEQEVALAKACFTKSAVLENMEAEFPALEQMKELADSDIAQVEASWAGFKSKILDTEQ
;
A
#
# COMPACT_ATOMS: atom_id res chain seq x y z
N MET A 1 19.49 0.46 15.10
CA MET A 1 18.43 0.26 14.08
C MET A 1 17.49 1.45 14.20
N ASN A 2 17.40 2.31 13.17
CA ASN A 2 16.45 3.41 13.20
C ASN A 2 15.02 2.86 13.11
N ASN A 3 14.15 3.32 14.00
CA ASN A 3 12.73 2.95 14.03
C ASN A 3 12.05 3.35 12.71
N VAL A 4 11.45 2.37 12.02
CA VAL A 4 10.90 2.53 10.67
C VAL A 4 9.68 3.48 10.69
N GLU A 5 8.91 3.43 11.77
CA GLU A 5 7.79 4.34 12.03
C GLU A 5 8.27 5.79 12.13
N ASP A 6 9.36 6.03 12.86
CA ASP A 6 9.94 7.38 13.01
C ASP A 6 10.46 7.91 11.67
N PHE A 7 10.97 7.04 10.80
CA PHE A 7 11.38 7.40 9.45
C PHE A 7 10.19 7.87 8.61
N PHE A 8 9.11 7.10 8.54
CA PHE A 8 7.93 7.49 7.73
C PHE A 8 7.17 8.69 8.29
N ALA A 9 7.20 8.90 9.61
CA ALA A 9 6.70 10.13 10.24
C ALA A 9 7.49 11.37 9.78
N ARG A 10 8.84 11.27 9.76
CA ARG A 10 9.71 12.34 9.26
C ARG A 10 9.49 12.63 7.78
N VAL A 11 9.38 11.59 6.94
CA VAL A 11 9.08 11.71 5.51
C VAL A 11 7.76 12.44 5.30
N THR A 12 6.72 12.08 6.06
CA THR A 12 5.41 12.74 6.01
C THR A 12 5.51 14.23 6.35
N GLY A 13 6.32 14.59 7.36
CA GLY A 13 6.58 15.98 7.72
C GLY A 13 7.37 16.76 6.66
N GLN A 14 8.23 16.11 5.88
CA GLN A 14 8.95 16.75 4.77
C GLN A 14 8.03 17.03 3.57
N ILE A 15 7.15 16.08 3.22
CA ILE A 15 6.17 16.25 2.14
C ILE A 15 5.23 17.42 2.45
N LYS A 16 4.65 17.46 3.66
CA LYS A 16 3.72 18.53 4.08
C LYS A 16 4.37 19.92 4.01
N ARG A 17 5.59 20.06 4.50
CA ARG A 17 6.31 21.35 4.46
C ARG A 17 6.58 21.83 3.04
N ALA A 18 6.86 20.92 2.11
CA ALA A 18 7.10 21.29 0.73
C ALA A 18 5.85 21.83 0.02
N GLN A 19 4.67 21.37 0.41
CA GLN A 19 3.38 21.83 -0.13
C GLN A 19 3.00 23.24 0.33
N SER A 20 3.56 23.74 1.45
CA SER A 20 3.21 25.06 2.01
C SER A 20 4.10 26.23 1.50
N LEU A 21 5.21 25.94 0.83
CA LEU A 21 6.27 26.94 0.53
C LEU A 21 6.12 27.65 -0.83
N SER A 22 5.05 27.39 -1.58
CA SER A 22 4.83 27.94 -2.93
C SER A 22 4.30 29.39 -2.98
N SER A 23 4.14 30.07 -1.85
CA SER A 23 3.28 31.28 -1.77
C SER A 23 3.96 32.61 -1.39
N ALA A 24 5.29 32.71 -1.34
CA ALA A 24 5.92 33.97 -0.92
C ALA A 24 7.30 34.21 -1.57
N MET A 25 7.35 35.04 -2.61
CA MET A 25 8.58 35.80 -2.92
C MET A 25 8.28 36.96 -3.88
N GLY A 26 8.42 38.19 -3.38
CA GLY A 26 8.38 39.41 -4.17
C GLY A 26 9.18 40.54 -3.51
N GLY A 27 9.89 41.31 -4.33
CA GLY A 27 10.03 42.76 -4.13
C GLY A 27 11.34 43.30 -3.54
N SER A 28 12.25 43.67 -4.45
CA SER A 28 13.47 44.48 -4.30
C SER A 28 13.26 45.90 -3.74
N SER A 29 14.31 46.54 -3.19
CA SER A 29 14.65 47.95 -3.51
C SER A 29 16.08 48.33 -3.08
N CYS A 30 16.71 49.27 -3.81
CA CYS A 30 18.08 49.73 -3.63
C CYS A 30 18.13 51.28 -3.63
N THR A 31 19.05 51.89 -2.87
CA THR A 31 19.20 53.37 -2.77
C THR A 31 20.60 53.89 -3.13
N ASN A 32 20.60 54.88 -4.03
CA ASN A 32 21.39 56.13 -4.16
C ASN A 32 22.86 56.24 -3.62
N ILE A 33 23.84 56.81 -4.35
CA ILE A 33 24.31 58.23 -4.23
C ILE A 33 25.35 58.65 -5.32
N LYS A 34 25.38 59.98 -5.55
CA LYS A 34 26.25 61.03 -6.19
C LYS A 34 27.62 60.75 -6.85
N SER A 35 27.91 61.59 -7.86
CA SER A 35 29.12 61.63 -8.72
C SER A 35 29.84 63.00 -8.64
N ALA A 36 31.17 63.02 -8.82
CA ALA A 36 31.99 64.23 -9.03
C ALA A 36 32.76 64.15 -10.37
N ALA A 37 32.95 65.29 -11.04
CA ALA A 37 33.37 65.44 -12.44
C ALA A 37 34.87 65.71 -12.62
N VAL A 38 35.46 65.17 -13.71
CA VAL A 38 36.78 65.55 -14.26
C VAL A 38 36.62 65.76 -15.77
N ARG A 39 37.09 66.92 -16.28
CA ARG A 39 37.04 67.34 -17.69
C ARG A 39 38.09 66.63 -18.55
N LYS A 40 37.71 66.18 -19.75
CA LYS A 40 38.61 65.93 -20.90
C LYS A 40 37.94 66.40 -22.21
N SER A 41 38.80 66.70 -23.18
CA SER A 41 38.60 67.36 -24.49
C SER A 41 37.42 66.88 -25.34
N SER A 42 36.80 67.81 -26.06
CA SER A 42 35.58 67.61 -26.85
C SER A 42 35.77 66.68 -28.07
N PRO A 43 34.93 65.63 -28.23
CA PRO A 43 34.88 64.76 -29.42
C PRO A 43 34.31 65.45 -30.68
N SER A 44 34.56 64.89 -31.87
CA SER A 44 33.97 65.35 -33.15
C SER A 44 32.46 65.03 -33.26
N VAL A 45 31.75 65.76 -34.13
CA VAL A 45 30.28 65.72 -34.25
C VAL A 45 29.76 64.33 -34.65
N ASP A 46 30.39 63.67 -35.63
CA ASP A 46 29.94 62.36 -36.13
C ASP A 46 30.14 61.24 -35.10
N VAL A 47 31.27 61.28 -34.39
CA VAL A 47 31.61 60.34 -33.32
C VAL A 47 30.62 60.47 -32.16
N LEU A 48 30.15 61.68 -31.89
CA LEU A 48 29.15 61.96 -30.86
C LEU A 48 27.75 61.46 -31.25
N ALA A 49 27.33 61.67 -32.51
CA ALA A 49 26.05 61.18 -33.01
C ALA A 49 25.98 59.65 -32.96
N LYS A 50 27.07 58.98 -33.36
CA LYS A 50 27.17 57.53 -33.29
C LYS A 50 27.16 56.99 -31.86
N ALA A 51 27.92 57.60 -30.95
CA ALA A 51 27.94 57.20 -29.56
C ALA A 51 26.57 57.36 -28.88
N LYS A 52 25.81 58.42 -29.22
CA LYS A 52 24.45 58.59 -28.74
C LYS A 52 23.54 57.47 -29.24
N GLU A 53 23.57 57.17 -30.53
CA GLU A 53 22.78 56.10 -31.15
C GLU A 53 23.09 54.74 -30.50
N ASP A 54 24.38 54.43 -30.30
CA ASP A 54 24.81 53.16 -29.71
C ASP A 54 24.37 53.04 -28.24
N VAL A 55 24.46 54.12 -27.44
CA VAL A 55 23.95 54.13 -26.05
C VAL A 55 22.43 53.93 -26.02
N GLU A 56 21.67 54.64 -26.86
CA GLU A 56 20.21 54.51 -26.91
C GLU A 56 19.78 53.11 -27.33
N LYS A 57 20.43 52.54 -28.35
CA LYS A 57 20.19 51.18 -28.82
C LYS A 57 20.50 50.12 -27.77
N LEU A 58 21.60 50.27 -27.02
CA LEU A 58 22.02 49.28 -26.02
C LEU A 58 21.20 49.40 -24.73
N LEU A 59 20.71 50.58 -24.37
CA LEU A 59 19.87 50.76 -23.18
C LEU A 59 18.47 50.14 -23.31
N VAL A 60 17.96 49.96 -24.53
CA VAL A 60 16.67 49.30 -24.76
C VAL A 60 16.78 47.78 -24.83
N MET A 61 18.00 47.23 -24.89
CA MET A 61 18.22 45.78 -24.89
C MET A 61 18.08 45.18 -23.49
N PRO A 62 17.67 43.91 -23.39
CA PRO A 62 17.79 43.15 -22.15
C PRO A 62 19.23 43.17 -21.63
N PHE A 63 19.41 43.33 -20.32
CA PHE A 63 20.75 43.46 -19.72
C PHE A 63 21.66 42.26 -20.05
N GLN A 64 21.10 41.05 -20.17
CA GLN A 64 21.83 39.86 -20.62
C GLN A 64 22.49 40.03 -22.00
N ASP A 65 21.82 40.72 -22.92
CA ASP A 65 22.30 40.91 -24.29
C ASP A 65 23.30 42.07 -24.33
N VAL A 66 23.15 43.05 -23.43
CA VAL A 66 24.12 44.14 -23.21
C VAL A 66 25.46 43.61 -22.66
N LEU A 67 25.43 42.51 -21.89
CA LEU A 67 26.64 41.89 -21.33
C LEU A 67 27.44 41.06 -22.34
N LEU A 68 26.91 40.82 -23.55
CA LEU A 68 27.70 40.20 -24.63
C LEU A 68 28.94 41.05 -24.93
N LEU A 69 30.07 40.39 -25.18
CA LEU A 69 31.39 41.02 -25.25
C LEU A 69 31.43 42.26 -26.17
N GLU A 70 30.82 42.15 -27.35
CA GLU A 70 30.74 43.23 -28.34
C GLU A 70 29.87 44.39 -27.85
N ASN A 71 28.70 44.10 -27.29
CA ASN A 71 27.76 45.11 -26.80
C ASN A 71 28.29 45.83 -25.56
N HIS A 72 28.93 45.11 -24.65
CA HIS A 72 29.51 45.68 -23.44
C HIS A 72 30.69 46.60 -23.78
N SER A 73 31.55 46.19 -24.72
CA SER A 73 32.67 47.01 -25.20
C SER A 73 32.15 48.30 -25.88
N THR A 74 31.19 48.16 -26.80
CA THR A 74 30.55 49.27 -27.49
C THR A 74 29.87 50.23 -26.51
N LEU A 75 29.15 49.73 -25.52
CA LEU A 75 28.51 50.56 -24.49
C LEU A 75 29.55 51.35 -23.67
N SER A 76 30.61 50.71 -23.20
CA SER A 76 31.65 51.36 -22.40
C SER A 76 32.36 52.48 -23.15
N ALA A 77 32.67 52.25 -24.44
CA ALA A 77 33.25 53.25 -25.33
C ALA A 77 32.27 54.40 -25.61
N ALA A 78 31.03 54.08 -25.98
CA ALA A 78 30.00 55.06 -26.31
C ALA A 78 29.59 55.93 -25.10
N LEU A 79 29.52 55.37 -23.90
CA LEU A 79 29.26 56.13 -22.66
C LEU A 79 30.35 57.18 -22.40
N SER A 80 31.61 56.86 -22.69
CA SER A 80 32.75 57.76 -22.51
C SER A 80 32.71 58.94 -23.48
N VAL A 81 32.35 58.67 -24.73
CA VAL A 81 32.22 59.70 -25.78
C VAL A 81 30.99 60.57 -25.55
N TYR A 82 29.85 59.95 -25.23
CA TYR A 82 28.60 60.69 -25.06
C TYR A 82 28.64 61.61 -23.83
N ALA A 83 29.24 61.17 -22.71
CA ALA A 83 29.39 61.99 -21.51
C ALA A 83 30.21 63.28 -21.72
N ALA A 84 31.08 63.32 -22.74
CA ALA A 84 31.90 64.49 -23.11
C ALA A 84 31.17 65.48 -24.04
N SER A 85 29.90 65.23 -24.38
CA SER A 85 29.08 66.13 -25.20
C SER A 85 28.90 67.51 -24.53
N PRO A 86 29.22 68.63 -25.23
CA PRO A 86 28.93 69.96 -24.72
C PRO A 86 27.43 70.30 -24.68
N ASN A 87 26.60 69.50 -25.37
CA ASN A 87 25.16 69.73 -25.52
C ASN A 87 24.31 68.95 -24.50
N LEU A 88 24.92 68.28 -23.52
CA LEU A 88 24.21 67.52 -22.50
C LEU A 88 23.81 68.40 -21.31
N THR A 89 22.58 68.20 -20.82
CA THR A 89 22.17 68.69 -19.50
C THR A 89 23.05 68.07 -18.41
N ILE A 90 23.34 68.83 -17.35
CA ILE A 90 24.16 68.38 -16.20
C ILE A 90 23.65 67.03 -15.64
N GLY A 91 22.33 66.84 -15.53
CA GLY A 91 21.73 65.59 -15.05
C GLY A 91 22.02 64.36 -15.92
N ARG A 92 21.96 64.52 -17.25
CA ARG A 92 22.28 63.43 -18.20
C ARG A 92 23.77 63.08 -18.18
N ALA A 93 24.66 64.07 -18.16
CA ALA A 93 26.10 63.83 -18.05
C ALA A 93 26.45 63.07 -16.76
N LEU A 94 25.84 63.45 -15.63
CA LEU A 94 26.03 62.76 -14.35
C LEU A 94 25.50 61.32 -14.36
N ALA A 95 24.36 61.07 -15.03
CA ALA A 95 23.78 59.73 -15.16
C ALA A 95 24.64 58.79 -16.01
N LEU A 96 25.21 59.28 -17.13
CA LEU A 96 26.11 58.49 -17.99
C LEU A 96 27.40 58.08 -17.25
N GLU A 97 28.00 59.01 -16.50
CA GLU A 97 29.17 58.73 -15.66
C GLU A 97 28.85 57.74 -14.54
N LYS A 98 27.68 57.87 -13.91
CA LYS A 98 27.24 56.92 -12.86
C LYS A 98 27.02 55.52 -13.45
N LEU A 99 26.36 55.44 -14.61
CA LEU A 99 26.12 54.18 -15.32
C LEU A 99 27.44 53.49 -15.65
N LYS A 100 28.38 54.22 -16.27
CA LYS A 100 29.72 53.71 -16.62
C LYS A 100 30.47 53.18 -15.40
N ARG A 101 30.50 53.94 -14.30
CA ARG A 101 31.15 53.52 -13.04
C ARG A 101 30.47 52.29 -12.43
N SER A 102 29.15 52.18 -12.55
CA SER A 102 28.39 51.06 -11.99
C SER A 102 28.39 49.80 -12.87
N LEU A 103 28.70 49.92 -14.17
CA LEU A 103 28.56 48.84 -15.14
C LEU A 103 29.30 47.55 -14.76
N PRO A 104 30.56 47.57 -14.29
CA PRO A 104 31.24 46.35 -13.85
C PRO A 104 30.55 45.68 -12.65
N SER A 105 30.05 46.48 -11.70
CA SER A 105 29.35 45.97 -10.51
C SER A 105 27.97 45.42 -10.83
N LEU A 106 27.28 46.02 -11.81
CA LEU A 106 25.99 45.54 -12.31
C LEU A 106 26.16 44.22 -13.07
N SER A 107 27.19 44.11 -13.92
CA SER A 107 27.55 42.89 -14.65
C SER A 107 27.85 41.74 -13.69
N SER A 108 28.75 41.93 -12.72
CA SER A 108 29.10 40.89 -11.75
C SER A 108 27.92 40.48 -10.86
N THR A 109 27.11 41.45 -10.44
CA THR A 109 25.90 41.18 -9.64
C THR A 109 24.88 40.39 -10.44
N PHE A 110 24.67 40.73 -11.71
CA PHE A 110 23.75 40.02 -12.59
C PHE A 110 24.21 38.59 -12.86
N GLN A 111 25.49 38.39 -13.17
CA GLN A 111 26.01 37.04 -13.42
C GLN A 111 25.88 36.15 -12.18
N ARG A 112 26.29 36.65 -11.01
CA ARG A 112 26.10 35.93 -9.74
C ARG A 112 24.63 35.58 -9.50
N ALA A 113 23.72 36.54 -9.72
CA ALA A 113 22.29 36.31 -9.53
C ALA A 113 21.74 35.26 -10.50
N LYS A 114 22.23 35.23 -11.75
CA LYS A 114 21.88 34.19 -12.73
C LYS A 114 22.39 32.82 -12.31
N ASP A 115 23.64 32.72 -11.86
CA ASP A 115 24.22 31.46 -11.38
C ASP A 115 23.45 30.93 -10.15
N ASP A 116 23.12 31.82 -9.21
CA ASP A 116 22.32 31.47 -8.02
C ASP A 116 20.90 31.03 -8.40
N GLN A 117 20.26 31.72 -9.35
CA GLN A 117 18.94 31.38 -9.87
C GLN A 117 18.95 29.99 -10.53
N GLU A 118 19.92 29.71 -11.39
CA GLU A 118 20.05 28.41 -12.05
C GLU A 118 20.29 27.29 -11.02
N LYS A 119 21.19 27.53 -10.06
CA LYS A 119 21.48 26.60 -8.96
C LYS A 119 20.23 26.32 -8.12
N TYR A 120 19.42 27.34 -7.84
CA TYR A 120 18.14 27.18 -7.15
C TYR A 120 17.20 26.28 -7.94
N TYR A 121 16.94 26.57 -9.22
CA TYR A 121 16.00 25.77 -10.01
C TYR A 121 16.46 24.33 -10.21
N LYS A 122 17.77 24.09 -10.41
CA LYS A 122 18.35 22.74 -10.44
C LYS A 122 18.11 21.98 -9.14
N LYS A 123 18.28 22.63 -7.98
CA LYS A 123 18.01 22.00 -6.68
C LYS A 123 16.52 21.81 -6.42
N ALA A 124 15.68 22.77 -6.81
CA ALA A 124 14.24 22.70 -6.66
C ALA A 124 13.65 21.53 -7.48
N ALA A 125 14.08 21.35 -8.73
CA ALA A 125 13.67 20.21 -9.56
C ALA A 125 14.05 18.88 -8.91
N LYS A 126 15.29 18.72 -8.42
CA LYS A 126 15.72 17.52 -7.68
C LYS A 126 14.89 17.28 -6.43
N LYS A 127 14.55 18.34 -5.68
CA LYS A 127 13.72 18.26 -4.49
C LYS A 127 12.32 17.71 -4.81
N VAL A 128 11.70 18.13 -5.91
CA VAL A 128 10.38 17.63 -6.34
C VAL A 128 10.44 16.14 -6.63
N VAL A 129 11.42 15.68 -7.41
CA VAL A 129 11.58 14.26 -7.73
C VAL A 129 11.74 13.41 -6.47
N LEU A 130 12.58 13.84 -5.53
CA LEU A 130 12.77 13.13 -4.26
C LEU A 130 11.50 13.09 -3.40
N ILE A 131 10.70 14.16 -3.40
CA ILE A 131 9.42 14.20 -2.68
C ILE A 131 8.44 13.18 -3.27
N ASP A 132 8.35 13.10 -4.60
CA ASP A 132 7.46 12.16 -5.28
C ASP A 132 7.88 10.71 -5.04
N GLU A 133 9.18 10.42 -5.08
CA GLU A 133 9.72 9.09 -4.74
C GLU A 133 9.42 8.71 -3.28
N LEU A 134 9.63 9.64 -2.34
CA LEU A 134 9.32 9.44 -0.94
C LEU A 134 7.81 9.23 -0.70
N ALA A 135 6.95 9.95 -1.42
CA ALA A 135 5.50 9.76 -1.35
C ALA A 135 5.10 8.35 -1.84
N LYS A 136 5.60 7.93 -3.00
CA LYS A 136 5.38 6.57 -3.52
C LYS A 136 5.88 5.48 -2.56
N GLY A 137 7.06 5.69 -1.98
CA GLY A 137 7.63 4.77 -1.00
C GLY A 137 6.77 4.66 0.27
N ARG A 138 6.28 5.78 0.79
CA ARG A 138 5.35 5.81 1.93
C ARG A 138 4.05 5.07 1.62
N ASP A 139 3.45 5.35 0.48
CA ASP A 139 2.16 4.74 0.11
C ASP A 139 2.30 3.21 -0.07
N THR A 140 3.42 2.77 -0.65
CA THR A 140 3.77 1.33 -0.76
C THR A 140 3.94 0.69 0.61
N TYR A 141 4.67 1.34 1.53
CA TYR A 141 4.86 0.85 2.89
C TYR A 141 3.53 0.70 3.65
N THR A 142 2.66 1.71 3.58
CA THR A 142 1.33 1.65 4.21
C THR A 142 0.49 0.51 3.64
N ASN A 143 0.52 0.30 2.32
CA ASN A 143 -0.19 -0.83 1.70
C ASN A 143 0.33 -2.18 2.19
N LEU A 144 1.65 -2.38 2.21
CA LEU A 144 2.27 -3.63 2.69
C LEU A 144 1.95 -3.89 4.16
N ARG A 145 1.98 -2.85 5.01
CA ARG A 145 1.62 -2.94 6.42
C ARG A 145 0.18 -3.42 6.61
N ASN A 146 -0.75 -2.85 5.84
CA ASN A 146 -2.16 -3.25 5.89
C ASN A 146 -2.37 -4.70 5.42
N GLN A 147 -1.63 -5.15 4.42
CA GLN A 147 -1.67 -6.54 3.96
C GLN A 147 -1.15 -7.51 5.02
N LEU A 148 -0.06 -7.15 5.71
CA LEU A 148 0.52 -7.94 6.79
C LEU A 148 -0.47 -8.12 7.95
N GLU A 149 -1.18 -7.06 8.33
CA GLU A 149 -2.21 -7.12 9.37
C GLU A 149 -3.37 -8.05 9.00
N LYS A 150 -3.88 -7.97 7.75
CA LYS A 150 -4.91 -8.88 7.24
C LYS A 150 -4.45 -10.34 7.25
N LEU A 151 -3.20 -10.58 6.88
CA LEU A 151 -2.60 -11.92 6.85
C LEU A 151 -2.46 -12.47 8.27
N ALA A 152 -2.04 -11.65 9.23
CA ALA A 152 -1.98 -12.04 10.64
C ALA A 152 -3.38 -12.43 11.18
N GLY A 153 -4.43 -11.67 10.83
CA GLY A 153 -5.80 -12.02 11.18
C GLY A 153 -6.26 -13.34 10.57
N THR A 154 -5.94 -13.58 9.29
CA THR A 154 -6.26 -14.83 8.59
C THR A 154 -5.57 -16.03 9.21
N ILE A 155 -4.27 -15.91 9.54
CA ILE A 155 -3.52 -16.96 10.25
C ILE A 155 -4.15 -17.27 11.61
N GLY A 156 -4.58 -16.24 12.36
CA GLY A 156 -5.30 -16.41 13.62
C GLY A 156 -6.56 -17.24 13.44
N SER A 157 -7.41 -16.88 12.48
CA SER A 157 -8.65 -17.60 12.18
C SER A 157 -8.41 -19.06 11.78
N ILE A 158 -7.44 -19.33 10.89
CA ILE A 158 -7.08 -20.70 10.49
C ILE A 158 -6.61 -21.51 11.70
N LYS A 159 -5.81 -20.91 12.59
CA LYS A 159 -5.34 -21.58 13.80
C LYS A 159 -6.50 -22.00 14.71
N ASP A 160 -7.54 -21.18 14.83
CA ASP A 160 -8.71 -21.49 15.65
C ASP A 160 -9.58 -22.58 15.00
N GLN A 161 -9.80 -22.52 13.68
CA GLN A 161 -10.46 -23.60 12.94
C GLN A 161 -9.73 -24.95 13.09
N ILE A 162 -8.39 -24.95 13.04
CA ILE A 162 -7.59 -26.18 13.26
C ILE A 162 -7.79 -26.72 14.67
N LYS A 163 -7.95 -25.87 15.70
CA LYS A 163 -8.22 -26.34 17.07
C LYS A 163 -9.59 -27.00 17.15
N GLU A 164 -10.62 -26.39 16.57
CA GLU A 164 -11.99 -26.94 16.53
C GLU A 164 -12.00 -28.30 15.82
N LEU A 165 -11.39 -28.40 14.63
CA LEU A 165 -11.30 -29.66 13.89
C LEU A 165 -10.58 -30.76 14.68
N LYS A 166 -9.54 -30.42 15.46
CA LYS A 166 -8.86 -31.39 16.32
C LYS A 166 -9.75 -31.91 17.45
N VAL A 167 -10.65 -31.07 17.98
CA VAL A 167 -11.63 -31.50 18.99
C VAL A 167 -12.65 -32.43 18.35
N SER A 168 -13.28 -32.02 17.24
CA SER A 168 -14.26 -32.84 16.52
C SER A 168 -13.68 -34.19 16.07
N GLN A 169 -12.40 -34.22 15.65
CA GLN A 169 -11.72 -35.46 15.28
C GLN A 169 -11.59 -36.42 16.48
N LYS A 170 -11.28 -35.91 17.68
CA LYS A 170 -11.19 -36.74 18.89
C LYS A 170 -12.55 -37.31 19.27
N GLU A 171 -13.60 -36.49 19.22
CA GLU A 171 -14.97 -36.92 19.48
C GLU A 171 -15.43 -38.00 18.49
N ALA A 172 -15.15 -37.81 17.20
CA ALA A 172 -15.48 -38.80 16.17
C ALA A 172 -14.75 -40.14 16.39
N LYS A 173 -13.49 -40.12 16.84
CA LYS A 173 -12.75 -41.34 17.18
C LYS A 173 -13.36 -42.08 18.38
N ILE A 174 -13.81 -41.35 19.40
CA ILE A 174 -14.49 -41.93 20.56
C ILE A 174 -15.81 -42.59 20.13
N LYS A 175 -16.62 -41.87 19.34
CA LYS A 175 -17.89 -42.41 18.82
C LYS A 175 -17.67 -43.65 17.96
N LYS A 176 -16.67 -43.64 17.08
CA LYS A 176 -16.30 -44.81 16.27
C LYS A 176 -16.00 -46.02 17.15
N LYS A 177 -15.17 -45.87 18.17
CA LYS A 177 -14.82 -46.97 19.08
C LYS A 177 -16.05 -47.53 19.81
N ALA A 178 -16.95 -46.66 20.27
CA ALA A 178 -18.19 -47.08 20.93
C ALA A 178 -19.10 -47.90 20.00
N ILE A 179 -19.18 -47.51 18.71
CA ILE A 179 -19.94 -48.26 17.71
C ILE A 179 -19.30 -49.63 17.47
N GLU A 180 -17.98 -49.70 17.30
CA GLU A 180 -17.26 -50.97 17.12
C GLU A 180 -17.46 -51.91 18.33
N GLU A 181 -17.44 -51.39 19.55
CA GLU A 181 -17.74 -52.16 20.77
C GLU A 181 -19.19 -52.69 20.79
N GLN A 182 -20.15 -51.87 20.35
CA GLN A 182 -21.56 -52.24 20.26
C GLN A 182 -21.80 -53.32 19.19
N GLU A 183 -21.15 -53.22 18.02
CA GLU A 183 -21.23 -54.23 16.95
C GLU A 183 -20.73 -55.59 17.45
N VAL A 184 -19.58 -55.64 18.14
CA VAL A 184 -19.03 -56.88 18.69
C VAL A 184 -19.96 -57.48 19.76
N ALA A 185 -20.54 -56.65 20.63
CA ALA A 185 -21.48 -57.12 21.65
C ALA A 185 -22.76 -57.71 21.01
N LEU A 186 -23.31 -57.04 20.00
CA LEU A 186 -24.47 -57.52 19.26
C LEU A 186 -24.17 -58.83 18.52
N ALA A 187 -23.03 -58.92 17.84
CA ALA A 187 -22.62 -60.14 17.15
C ALA A 187 -22.56 -61.33 18.12
N LYS A 188 -21.91 -61.15 19.28
CA LYS A 188 -21.85 -62.20 20.34
C LYS A 188 -23.24 -62.63 20.79
N ALA A 189 -24.13 -61.68 21.08
CA ALA A 189 -25.49 -61.98 21.52
C ALA A 189 -26.28 -62.75 20.46
N CYS A 190 -26.14 -62.38 19.18
CA CYS A 190 -26.78 -63.08 18.07
C CYS A 190 -26.21 -64.50 17.91
N PHE A 191 -24.89 -64.68 17.98
CA PHE A 191 -24.27 -66.01 17.92
C PHE A 191 -24.75 -66.92 19.04
N THR A 192 -24.85 -66.43 20.27
CA THR A 192 -25.37 -67.22 21.39
C THR A 192 -26.82 -67.64 21.15
N LYS A 193 -27.67 -66.74 20.66
CA LYS A 193 -29.07 -67.06 20.33
C LYS A 193 -29.18 -68.05 19.18
N SER A 194 -28.37 -67.90 18.13
CA SER A 194 -28.31 -68.82 17.00
C SER A 194 -27.93 -70.23 17.44
N ALA A 195 -26.91 -70.36 18.29
CA ALA A 195 -26.48 -71.66 18.83
C ALA A 195 -27.56 -72.32 19.69
N VAL A 196 -28.31 -71.53 20.49
CA VAL A 196 -29.45 -72.06 21.26
C VAL A 196 -30.57 -72.54 20.33
N LEU A 197 -30.87 -71.78 19.28
CA LEU A 197 -31.89 -72.15 18.30
C LEU A 197 -31.50 -73.43 17.55
N GLU A 198 -30.26 -73.54 17.07
CA GLU A 198 -29.73 -74.75 16.42
C GLU A 198 -29.87 -75.99 17.31
N ASN A 199 -29.58 -75.87 18.61
CA ASN A 199 -29.77 -76.97 19.56
C ASN A 199 -31.25 -77.37 19.69
N MET A 200 -32.16 -76.39 19.81
CA MET A 200 -33.60 -76.66 19.88
C MET A 200 -34.13 -77.31 18.59
N GLU A 201 -33.68 -76.82 17.43
CA GLU A 201 -34.05 -77.38 16.12
C GLU A 201 -33.56 -78.82 15.96
N ALA A 202 -32.40 -79.18 16.54
CA ALA A 202 -31.90 -80.55 16.56
C ALA A 202 -32.71 -81.49 17.46
N GLU A 203 -33.28 -80.98 18.56
CA GLU A 203 -34.13 -81.75 19.48
C GLU A 203 -35.56 -81.94 18.97
N PHE A 204 -36.04 -81.03 18.12
CA PHE A 204 -37.43 -80.97 17.65
C PHE A 204 -37.94 -82.25 16.96
N PRO A 205 -37.19 -82.92 16.07
CA PRO A 205 -37.67 -84.15 15.42
C PRO A 205 -37.99 -85.27 16.41
N ALA A 206 -37.19 -85.41 17.47
CA ALA A 206 -37.42 -86.42 18.51
C ALA A 206 -38.65 -86.06 19.35
N LEU A 207 -38.83 -84.77 19.67
CA LEU A 207 -40.02 -84.27 20.37
C LEU A 207 -41.29 -84.46 19.53
N GLU A 208 -41.22 -84.26 18.22
CA GLU A 208 -42.35 -84.44 17.31
C GLU A 208 -42.79 -85.90 17.25
N GLN A 209 -41.85 -86.84 17.14
CA GLN A 209 -42.15 -88.28 17.23
C GLN A 209 -42.74 -88.67 18.59
N MET A 210 -42.18 -88.14 19.68
CA MET A 210 -42.67 -88.40 21.03
C MET A 210 -44.10 -87.87 21.21
N LYS A 211 -44.40 -86.69 20.64
CA LYS A 211 -45.74 -86.10 20.63
C LYS A 211 -46.73 -86.97 19.85
N GLU A 212 -46.39 -87.40 18.63
CA GLU A 212 -47.27 -88.26 17.82
C GLU A 212 -47.62 -89.57 18.55
N LEU A 213 -46.63 -90.18 19.22
CA LEU A 213 -46.82 -91.39 20.00
C LEU A 213 -47.71 -91.13 21.23
N ALA A 214 -47.46 -90.03 21.95
CA ALA A 214 -48.30 -89.63 23.07
C ALA A 214 -49.75 -89.32 22.66
N ASP A 215 -49.95 -88.60 21.54
CA ASP A 215 -51.28 -88.29 21.00
C ASP A 215 -52.03 -89.59 20.61
N SER A 216 -51.32 -90.55 20.01
CA SER A 216 -51.87 -91.87 19.69
C SER A 216 -52.28 -92.65 20.95
N ASP A 217 -51.43 -92.70 21.96
CA ASP A 217 -51.71 -93.39 23.23
C ASP A 217 -52.91 -92.76 23.93
N ILE A 218 -53.00 -91.42 23.97
CA ILE A 218 -54.15 -90.69 24.51
C ILE A 218 -55.43 -91.07 23.76
N ALA A 219 -55.41 -91.05 22.42
CA ALA A 219 -56.58 -91.41 21.62
C ALA A 219 -57.04 -92.85 21.86
N GLN A 220 -56.10 -93.79 22.00
CA GLN A 220 -56.39 -95.19 22.32
C GLN A 220 -57.02 -95.34 23.72
N VAL A 221 -56.47 -94.64 24.72
CA VAL A 221 -57.01 -94.65 26.09
C VAL A 221 -58.42 -94.07 26.11
N GLU A 222 -58.67 -92.93 25.45
CA GLU A 222 -59.99 -92.32 25.36
C GLU A 222 -61.01 -93.24 24.65
N ALA A 223 -60.62 -93.88 23.54
CA ALA A 223 -61.48 -94.83 22.85
C ALA A 223 -61.83 -96.04 23.74
N SER A 224 -60.84 -96.56 24.46
CA SER A 224 -61.04 -97.67 25.40
C SER A 224 -61.97 -97.26 26.55
N TRP A 225 -61.78 -96.07 27.10
CA TRP A 225 -62.61 -95.51 28.17
C TRP A 225 -64.06 -95.29 27.72
N ALA A 226 -64.27 -94.75 26.52
CA ALA A 226 -65.58 -94.61 25.92
C ALA A 226 -66.28 -95.97 25.75
N GLY A 227 -65.54 -96.99 25.31
CA GLY A 227 -66.04 -98.37 25.20
C GLY A 227 -66.38 -99.01 26.55
N PHE A 228 -65.64 -98.70 27.62
CA PHE A 228 -66.01 -99.11 28.98
C PHE A 228 -67.27 -98.39 29.45
N LYS A 229 -67.38 -97.09 29.21
CA LYS A 229 -68.58 -96.29 29.55
C LYS A 229 -69.83 -96.82 28.86
N SER A 230 -69.79 -97.09 27.56
CA SER A 230 -70.95 -97.62 26.83
C SER A 230 -71.37 -98.98 27.37
N LYS A 231 -70.42 -99.90 27.64
CA LYS A 231 -70.75 -101.21 28.23
C LYS A 231 -71.38 -101.14 29.63
N ILE A 232 -71.04 -100.12 30.42
CA ILE A 232 -71.59 -99.93 31.77
C ILE A 232 -72.97 -99.26 31.72
N LEU A 233 -73.19 -98.38 30.74
CA LEU A 233 -74.39 -97.56 30.64
C LEU A 233 -75.47 -98.14 29.69
N ASP A 234 -75.10 -98.99 28.72
CA ASP A 234 -76.01 -99.60 27.74
C ASP A 234 -76.54 -100.99 28.17
N THR A 235 -76.21 -101.45 29.38
CA THR A 235 -76.93 -102.58 30.00
C THR A 235 -78.26 -102.11 30.60
N GLU A 236 -79.22 -101.77 29.73
CA GLU A 236 -80.66 -101.79 30.03
C GLU A 236 -81.45 -101.74 28.71
N GLN A 237 -81.60 -102.92 28.09
CA GLN A 237 -82.80 -103.32 27.35
C GLN A 237 -82.89 -104.85 27.27
#